data_AF-A0ABD1ILH9-F1
#
_entry.id   AF-A0ABD1ILH9-F1
#
_cell.length_a   1.000
_cell.length_b   1.000
_cell.length_c   1.000
_cell.angle_alpha   90.00
_cell.angle_beta   90.00
_cell.angle_gamma   90.00
#
_symmetry.space_group_name_H-M   'P 1'
#
loop_
_entity.id
_entity.type
_entity.pdbx_description
1 polymer ?
#
loop_
_entity_poly.entity_id
_entity_poly.type
_entity_poly.pdbx_seq_one_letter_code
_entity_poly.pdbx_strand_id
1 'polypeptide(L)'
;MSLKFPHELKRELTASSCEVVVIERLPSGVFTDPFELQHFVQRGVFTDAAVFGDTNLELPSFRSNQTVVEIHMSIDSKVLLRDEDESEVILKVPLHARYQPLGHGFSRVEFGAPNIFTCCSSTEQDVTKKLCQPIPTSLIPEKKASPLMWEIPCGNKEHAAVVSAVTFGFAISTALLIVLTSVSYSRQ
;
A
#
# COMPACT_ATOMS: atom_id res chain seq x y z
N MET A 1 -0.48 -0.73 -6.40
CA MET A 1 -1.68 -0.33 -7.17
C MET A 1 -1.31 0.76 -8.16
N SER A 2 -1.94 0.79 -9.34
CA SER A 2 -1.69 1.78 -10.40
C SER A 2 -2.99 2.52 -10.73
N LEU A 3 -3.02 3.84 -10.56
CA LEU A 3 -4.17 4.69 -10.96
C LEU A 3 -3.79 5.55 -12.15
N LYS A 4 -4.70 5.61 -13.14
CA LYS A 4 -4.53 6.36 -14.38
C LYS A 4 -5.48 7.56 -14.37
N PHE A 5 -4.95 8.75 -14.67
CA PHE A 5 -5.75 9.97 -14.81
C PHE A 5 -5.58 10.58 -16.20
N PRO A 6 -6.63 11.14 -16.82
CA PRO A 6 -6.54 11.74 -18.14
C PRO A 6 -5.87 13.13 -18.12
N HIS A 7 -5.30 13.52 -19.26
CA HIS A 7 -4.62 14.80 -19.44
C HIS A 7 -5.53 16.05 -19.32
N GLU A 8 -6.83 15.94 -19.61
CA GLU A 8 -7.81 17.03 -19.44
C GLU A 8 -7.87 17.47 -17.96
N LEU A 9 -7.95 16.49 -17.05
CA LEU A 9 -7.93 16.69 -15.61
C LEU A 9 -6.60 17.34 -15.15
N LYS A 10 -5.48 16.98 -15.79
CA LYS A 10 -4.19 17.61 -15.54
C LYS A 10 -4.22 19.10 -15.88
N ARG A 11 -4.72 19.48 -17.07
CA ARG A 11 -4.76 20.90 -17.51
C ARG A 11 -5.63 21.77 -16.62
N GLU A 12 -6.82 21.29 -16.27
CA GLU A 12 -7.76 22.04 -15.44
C GLU A 12 -7.20 22.29 -14.04
N LEU A 13 -6.53 21.29 -13.46
CA LEU A 13 -5.97 21.39 -12.12
C LEU A 13 -4.61 22.12 -12.04
N THR A 14 -3.83 22.12 -13.12
CA THR A 14 -2.58 22.92 -13.19
C THR A 14 -2.89 24.42 -13.24
N ALA A 15 -4.03 24.81 -13.82
CA ALA A 15 -4.42 26.22 -13.95
C ALA A 15 -4.85 26.86 -12.62
N SER A 16 -5.27 26.07 -11.63
CA SER A 16 -5.89 26.55 -10.38
C SER A 16 -5.12 26.21 -9.10
N SER A 17 -3.84 25.82 -9.20
CA SER A 17 -3.00 25.45 -8.03
C SER A 17 -3.72 24.46 -7.10
N CYS A 18 -4.20 23.37 -7.68
CA CYS A 18 -4.95 22.34 -6.97
C CYS A 18 -4.08 21.15 -6.59
N GLU A 19 -4.41 20.57 -5.46
CA GLU A 19 -3.85 19.33 -4.94
C GLU A 19 -4.86 18.20 -5.19
N VAL A 20 -4.37 17.02 -5.56
CA VAL A 20 -5.20 15.82 -5.65
C VAL A 20 -4.99 14.99 -4.41
N VAL A 21 -6.10 14.60 -3.79
CA VAL A 21 -6.12 13.74 -2.61
C VAL A 21 -6.75 12.41 -3.00
N VAL A 22 -6.00 11.33 -2.82
CA VAL A 22 -6.45 9.96 -3.07
C VAL A 22 -6.60 9.26 -1.73
N ILE A 23 -7.80 8.77 -1.44
CA ILE A 23 -8.11 7.98 -0.25
C ILE A 23 -8.49 6.58 -0.70
N GLU A 24 -7.67 5.60 -0.35
CA GLU A 24 -7.90 4.19 -0.66
C GLU A 24 -8.14 3.41 0.63
N ARG A 25 -9.25 2.66 0.66
CA ARG A 25 -9.55 1.72 1.74
C ARG A 25 -9.02 0.34 1.35
N LEU A 26 -7.89 -0.05 1.92
CA LEU A 26 -7.26 -1.34 1.61
C LEU A 26 -8.07 -2.48 2.23
N PRO A 27 -8.14 -3.67 1.60
CA PRO A 27 -8.81 -4.82 2.19
C PRO A 27 -8.05 -5.34 3.43
N SER A 28 -8.74 -6.04 4.32
CA SER A 28 -8.11 -6.71 5.47
C SER A 28 -6.98 -7.63 5.01
N GLY A 29 -5.85 -7.60 5.71
CA GLY A 29 -4.67 -8.35 5.30
C GLY A 29 -3.76 -7.62 4.31
N VAL A 30 -4.16 -6.46 3.79
CA VAL A 30 -3.31 -5.61 2.93
C VAL A 30 -3.01 -4.30 3.65
N PHE A 31 -1.77 -3.82 3.51
CA PHE A 31 -1.32 -2.56 4.08
C PHE A 31 -0.27 -1.91 3.19
N THR A 32 0.02 -0.64 3.48
CA THR A 32 1.18 0.06 2.92
C THR A 32 2.11 0.42 4.06
N ASP A 33 3.41 0.31 3.83
CA ASP A 33 4.42 0.75 4.79
C ASP A 33 4.50 2.30 4.81
N PRO A 34 4.24 2.94 5.97
CA PRO A 34 4.39 4.40 6.10
C PRO A 34 5.80 4.90 5.76
N PHE A 35 6.84 4.11 6.03
CA PHE A 35 8.22 4.53 5.73
C PHE A 35 8.51 4.55 4.23
N GLU A 36 7.94 3.59 3.47
CA GLU A 36 8.03 3.61 2.01
C GLU A 36 7.28 4.82 1.43
N LEU A 37 6.10 5.15 1.95
CA LEU A 37 5.35 6.35 1.54
C LEU A 37 6.09 7.64 1.87
N GLN A 38 6.68 7.73 3.05
CA GLN A 38 7.47 8.90 3.45
C GLN A 38 8.64 9.14 2.49
N HIS A 39 9.23 8.07 1.97
CA HIS A 39 10.29 8.18 0.98
C HIS A 39 9.79 8.72 -0.38
N PHE A 40 8.54 8.44 -0.78
CA PHE A 40 7.91 9.12 -1.93
C PHE A 40 7.66 10.61 -1.67
N VAL A 41 7.30 10.99 -0.44
CA VAL A 41 7.17 12.39 -0.01
C VAL A 41 8.52 13.10 -0.08
N GLN A 42 9.57 12.48 0.47
CA GLN A 42 10.94 13.04 0.45
C GLN A 42 11.48 13.23 -0.98
N ARG A 43 11.09 12.37 -1.92
CA ARG A 43 11.46 12.48 -3.33
C ARG A 43 10.60 13.49 -4.11
N GLY A 44 9.64 14.15 -3.46
CA GLY A 44 8.73 15.11 -4.10
C GLY A 44 7.73 14.46 -5.07
N VAL A 45 7.50 13.14 -4.97
CA VAL A 45 6.46 12.46 -5.75
C VAL A 45 5.10 12.76 -5.14
N PHE A 46 5.00 12.65 -3.82
CA PHE A 46 3.83 13.02 -3.04
C PHE A 46 4.12 14.30 -2.26
N THR A 47 3.10 15.13 -2.11
CA THR A 47 3.17 16.33 -1.26
C THR A 47 3.04 15.93 0.21
N ASP A 48 2.17 14.99 0.49
CA ASP A 48 1.99 14.37 1.80
C ASP A 48 1.42 12.95 1.64
N ALA A 49 1.63 12.10 2.64
CA ALA A 49 1.05 10.75 2.65
C ALA A 49 0.89 10.25 4.09
N ALA A 50 -0.28 9.66 4.37
CA ALA A 50 -0.62 9.12 5.67
C ALA A 50 -1.26 7.73 5.56
N VAL A 51 -1.00 6.89 6.56
CA VAL A 51 -1.63 5.57 6.71
C VAL A 51 -2.36 5.54 8.05
N PHE A 52 -3.62 5.16 8.01
CA PHE A 52 -4.49 5.03 9.17
C PHE A 52 -4.92 3.58 9.36
N GLY A 53 -5.09 3.18 10.63
CA GLY A 53 -5.54 1.84 11.00
C GLY A 53 -4.43 0.98 11.60
N ASP A 54 -4.45 -0.31 11.26
CA ASP A 54 -3.55 -1.31 11.84
C ASP A 54 -2.12 -1.21 11.29
N THR A 55 -1.19 -0.80 12.16
CA THR A 55 0.23 -0.63 11.86
C THR A 55 1.10 -1.80 12.32
N ASN A 56 0.54 -2.79 13.02
CA ASN A 56 1.33 -3.91 13.53
C ASN A 56 1.62 -4.90 12.40
N LEU A 57 2.82 -4.84 11.81
CA LEU A 57 3.23 -5.66 10.67
C LEU A 57 3.19 -7.18 10.92
N GLU A 58 3.29 -7.60 12.18
CA GLU A 58 3.35 -9.01 12.56
C GLU A 58 1.97 -9.69 12.66
N LEU A 59 0.88 -8.91 12.66
CA LEU A 59 -0.45 -9.48 12.71
C LEU A 59 -0.79 -10.23 11.41
N PRO A 60 -1.30 -11.47 11.49
CA PRO A 60 -1.77 -12.19 10.32
C PRO A 60 -3.06 -11.55 9.79
N SER A 61 -3.35 -11.79 8.50
CA SER A 61 -4.50 -11.22 7.79
C SER A 61 -5.85 -11.40 8.52
N PHE A 62 -6.11 -12.59 9.07
CA PHE A 62 -7.36 -12.91 9.78
C PHE A 62 -7.53 -12.19 11.14
N ARG A 63 -6.49 -11.54 11.65
CA ARG A 63 -6.53 -10.70 12.87
C ARG A 63 -6.27 -9.23 12.58
N SER A 64 -5.90 -8.88 11.35
CA SER A 64 -5.62 -7.50 10.98
C SER A 64 -6.91 -6.75 10.67
N ASN A 65 -6.97 -5.50 11.10
CA ASN A 65 -8.06 -4.59 10.75
C ASN A 65 -7.82 -3.93 9.40
N GLN A 66 -8.86 -3.27 8.89
CA GLN A 66 -8.77 -2.51 7.65
C GLN A 66 -7.82 -1.31 7.82
N THR A 67 -7.04 -1.03 6.77
CA THR A 67 -6.17 0.16 6.72
C THR A 67 -6.68 1.12 5.65
N VAL A 68 -6.46 2.41 5.88
CA VAL A 68 -6.82 3.48 4.94
C VAL A 68 -5.56 4.27 4.62
N VAL A 69 -5.30 4.46 3.34
CA VAL A 69 -4.15 5.23 2.87
C VAL A 69 -4.66 6.51 2.24
N GLU A 70 -4.09 7.62 2.67
CA GLU A 70 -4.36 8.96 2.15
C GLU A 70 -3.08 9.51 1.51
N ILE A 71 -3.18 9.92 0.26
CA ILE A 71 -2.04 10.40 -0.52
C ILE A 71 -2.41 11.76 -1.11
N HIS A 72 -1.54 12.73 -0.89
CA HIS A 72 -1.66 14.08 -1.41
C HIS A 72 -0.61 14.29 -2.48
N MET A 73 -1.02 14.81 -3.64
CA MET A 73 -0.11 15.06 -4.75
C MET A 73 -0.41 16.40 -5.43
N SER A 74 0.64 17.19 -5.65
CA SER A 74 0.62 18.34 -6.53
C SER A 74 0.82 17.90 -7.98
N ILE A 75 0.10 18.52 -8.90
CA ILE A 75 0.19 18.23 -10.34
C ILE A 75 1.40 18.90 -11.00
N ASP A 76 2.03 19.86 -10.30
CA ASP A 76 3.29 20.48 -10.72
C ASP A 76 4.53 19.60 -10.43
N SER A 77 4.33 18.45 -9.76
CA SER A 77 5.42 17.52 -9.48
C SER A 77 5.96 16.92 -10.79
N LYS A 78 7.19 17.33 -11.14
CA LYS A 78 8.01 16.90 -12.30
C LYS A 78 8.19 15.38 -12.48
N VAL A 79 7.63 14.56 -11.58
CA VAL A 79 7.73 13.09 -11.58
C VAL A 79 6.58 12.43 -12.35
N LEU A 80 5.49 13.13 -12.65
CA LEU A 80 4.43 12.65 -13.56
C LEU A 80 4.86 12.56 -15.04
N LEU A 81 6.15 12.75 -15.35
CA LEU A 81 6.72 13.00 -16.68
C LEU A 81 7.53 11.84 -17.27
N ARG A 82 7.43 10.62 -16.74
CA ARG A 82 8.32 9.52 -17.16
C ARG A 82 7.67 8.34 -17.87
N ASP A 83 6.37 8.37 -18.14
CA ASP A 83 5.79 7.43 -19.08
C ASP A 83 5.60 8.14 -20.43
N GLU A 84 6.20 7.57 -21.48
CA GLU A 84 6.29 8.12 -22.83
C GLU A 84 4.95 8.08 -23.60
N ASP A 85 3.86 7.67 -22.93
CA ASP A 85 2.49 7.78 -23.46
C ASP A 85 1.87 9.11 -23.00
N GLU A 86 1.81 10.07 -23.92
CA GLU A 86 1.51 11.51 -23.72
C GLU A 86 0.11 11.86 -23.12
N SER A 87 -0.65 10.90 -22.59
CA SER A 87 -2.06 11.11 -22.20
C SER A 87 -2.44 10.72 -20.77
N GLU A 88 -1.61 9.99 -20.03
CA GLU A 88 -2.00 9.38 -18.75
C GLU A 88 -1.02 9.68 -17.60
N VAL A 89 -1.56 10.11 -16.46
CA VAL A 89 -0.80 10.21 -15.20
C VAL A 89 -0.93 8.90 -14.44
N ILE A 90 0.20 8.23 -14.16
CA ILE A 90 0.21 6.94 -13.43
C ILE A 90 0.69 7.11 -11.99
N LEU A 91 -0.22 6.92 -11.02
CA LEU A 91 0.10 6.87 -9.60
C LEU A 91 0.39 5.43 -9.17
N LYS A 92 1.59 5.16 -8.65
CA LYS A 92 2.00 3.86 -8.12
C LYS A 92 2.11 3.90 -6.60
N VAL A 93 1.34 3.05 -5.92
CA VAL A 93 1.35 2.92 -4.45
C VAL A 93 1.91 1.54 -4.08
N PRO A 94 2.95 1.45 -3.22
CA PRO A 94 3.48 0.18 -2.74
C PRO A 94 2.46 -0.47 -1.79
N LEU A 95 2.14 -1.73 -2.05
CA LEU A 95 1.21 -2.52 -1.25
C LEU A 95 1.90 -3.80 -0.79
N HIS A 96 1.63 -4.16 0.46
CA HIS A 96 2.13 -5.36 1.10
C HIS A 96 0.96 -6.22 1.56
N ALA A 97 1.15 -7.53 1.50
CA ALA A 97 0.19 -8.51 1.95
C ALA A 97 0.69 -9.19 3.22
N ARG A 98 -0.17 -9.26 4.23
CA ARG A 98 0.05 -10.03 5.46
C ARG A 98 -0.11 -11.51 5.18
N TYR A 99 0.46 -12.33 6.08
CA TYR A 99 0.32 -13.77 6.05
C TYR A 99 -1.16 -14.18 5.98
N GLN A 100 -1.49 -14.92 4.93
CA GLN A 100 -2.81 -15.47 4.70
C GLN A 100 -3.03 -16.72 5.54
N PRO A 101 -4.28 -17.03 5.91
CA PRO A 101 -4.58 -18.30 6.56
C PRO A 101 -4.15 -19.49 5.68
N LEU A 102 -3.87 -20.62 6.31
CA LEU A 102 -3.51 -21.84 5.59
C LEU A 102 -4.67 -22.26 4.67
N GLY A 103 -4.35 -22.50 3.41
CA GLY A 103 -5.33 -22.75 2.35
C GLY A 103 -4.70 -23.48 1.16
N HIS A 104 -5.45 -23.62 0.08
CA HIS A 104 -4.97 -24.26 -1.14
C HIS A 104 -4.53 -23.20 -2.15
N GLY A 105 -3.22 -23.04 -2.31
CA GLY A 105 -2.61 -22.18 -3.33
C GLY A 105 -2.65 -20.69 -2.99
N PHE A 106 -3.80 -20.04 -3.18
CA PHE A 106 -3.93 -18.59 -3.12
C PHE A 106 -5.17 -18.13 -2.34
N SER A 107 -5.04 -17.02 -1.63
CA SER A 107 -6.13 -16.24 -1.04
C SER A 107 -6.38 -15.04 -1.95
N ARG A 108 -7.65 -14.78 -2.25
CA ARG A 108 -8.06 -13.68 -3.12
C ARG A 108 -8.49 -12.52 -2.27
N VAL A 109 -7.87 -11.37 -2.47
CA VAL A 109 -8.31 -10.10 -1.88
C VAL A 109 -8.85 -9.19 -2.97
N GLU A 110 -10.04 -8.65 -2.73
CA GLU A 110 -10.71 -7.75 -3.65
C GLU A 110 -10.50 -6.31 -3.19
N PHE A 111 -10.09 -5.47 -4.13
CA PHE A 111 -9.92 -4.04 -3.91
C PHE A 111 -11.18 -3.27 -4.29
N GLY A 112 -11.52 -2.30 -3.45
CA GLY A 112 -12.55 -1.32 -3.72
C GLY A 112 -12.12 -0.30 -4.79
N ALA A 113 -12.99 0.66 -5.07
CA ALA A 113 -12.63 1.84 -5.83
C ALA A 113 -12.08 2.92 -4.88
N PRO A 114 -10.98 3.62 -5.24
CA PRO A 114 -10.47 4.73 -4.47
C PRO A 114 -11.44 5.91 -4.50
N ASN A 115 -11.44 6.69 -3.43
CA ASN A 115 -12.06 8.00 -3.42
C ASN A 115 -11.01 9.05 -3.82
N ILE A 116 -11.29 9.82 -4.86
CA ILE A 116 -10.36 10.81 -5.41
C ILE A 116 -11.02 12.19 -5.31
N PHE A 117 -10.28 13.14 -4.75
CA PHE A 117 -10.72 14.51 -4.53
C PHE A 117 -9.71 15.49 -5.12
N THR A 118 -10.19 16.66 -5.52
CA THR A 118 -9.39 17.81 -5.91
C THR A 118 -9.61 18.92 -4.90
N CYS A 119 -8.54 19.32 -4.24
CA CYS A 119 -8.52 20.37 -3.23
C CYS A 119 -7.81 21.59 -3.79
N CYS A 120 -8.58 22.62 -4.13
CA CYS A 120 -8.05 23.86 -4.70
C CYS A 120 -8.00 24.97 -3.65
N SER A 121 -6.97 25.82 -3.73
CA SER A 121 -6.96 27.06 -2.96
C SER A 121 -7.95 28.05 -3.59
N SER A 122 -8.81 28.66 -2.77
CA SER A 122 -9.69 29.74 -3.23
C SER A 122 -8.82 30.94 -3.62
N THR A 123 -8.88 31.35 -4.89
CA THR A 123 -8.36 32.67 -5.29
C THR A 123 -9.18 33.72 -4.54
N GLU A 124 -8.49 34.56 -3.77
CA GLU A 124 -8.99 35.66 -2.96
C GLU A 124 -9.31 35.35 -1.48
N GLN A 125 -8.32 35.71 -0.65
CA GLN A 125 -8.44 36.28 0.70
C GLN A 125 -8.53 35.36 1.93
N ASP A 126 -8.55 34.03 1.79
CA ASP A 126 -8.47 33.13 2.95
C ASP A 126 -7.65 31.87 2.64
N VAL A 127 -6.34 31.92 2.93
CA VAL A 127 -5.35 30.84 2.72
C VAL A 127 -5.74 29.55 3.47
N THR A 128 -6.68 29.63 4.42
CA THR A 128 -7.09 28.49 5.25
C THR A 128 -8.24 27.65 4.68
N LYS A 129 -8.95 28.11 3.64
CA LYS A 129 -10.09 27.39 3.06
C LYS A 129 -9.72 26.75 1.73
N LYS A 130 -9.17 25.52 1.79
CA LYS A 130 -9.09 24.64 0.61
C LYS A 130 -10.47 24.04 0.34
N LEU A 131 -11.01 24.25 -0.86
CA LEU A 131 -12.26 23.63 -1.29
C LEU A 131 -11.93 22.27 -1.91
N CYS A 132 -12.33 21.18 -1.24
CA CYS A 132 -12.16 19.82 -1.72
C CYS A 132 -13.46 19.32 -2.36
N GLN A 133 -13.40 18.96 -3.63
CA GLN A 133 -14.53 18.41 -4.38
C GLN A 133 -14.18 17.02 -4.91
N PRO A 134 -15.12 16.06 -4.91
CA PRO A 134 -14.89 14.77 -5.53
C PRO A 134 -14.73 14.94 -7.04
N ILE A 135 -13.80 14.23 -7.65
CA ILE A 135 -13.63 14.27 -9.11
C ILE A 135 -14.83 13.57 -9.77
N PRO A 136 -15.48 14.19 -10.78
CA PRO A 136 -16.56 13.55 -11.52
C PRO A 136 -16.11 12.20 -12.10
N THR A 137 -16.88 11.15 -11.83
CA THR A 137 -16.59 9.77 -12.29
C THR A 137 -16.50 9.66 -13.81
N SER A 138 -17.08 10.60 -14.57
CA SER A 138 -16.97 10.69 -16.03
C SER A 138 -15.57 11.05 -16.54
N LEU A 139 -14.71 11.64 -15.70
CA LEU A 139 -13.32 11.96 -16.00
C LEU A 139 -12.36 10.85 -15.56
N ILE A 140 -12.86 9.82 -14.87
CA ILE A 140 -12.08 8.62 -14.56
C ILE A 140 -12.53 7.61 -15.60
N PRO A 141 -11.67 7.21 -16.56
CA PRO A 141 -12.04 6.29 -17.63
C PRO A 141 -12.82 5.12 -17.05
N GLU A 142 -14.01 4.85 -17.61
CA GLU A 142 -14.95 3.84 -17.14
C GLU A 142 -14.19 2.56 -16.73
N LYS A 143 -14.15 2.27 -15.42
CA LYS A 143 -13.90 0.91 -14.97
C LYS A 143 -15.16 0.09 -15.30
N LYS A 144 -15.29 -0.32 -16.56
CA LYS A 144 -15.84 -1.64 -16.88
C LYS A 144 -14.77 -2.67 -16.47
N ALA A 145 -14.47 -2.74 -15.19
CA ALA A 145 -13.41 -3.57 -14.68
C ALA A 145 -13.94 -4.26 -13.44
N SER A 146 -14.05 -5.57 -13.54
CA SER A 146 -14.13 -6.51 -12.42
C SER A 146 -13.34 -5.99 -11.21
N PRO A 147 -13.80 -6.26 -9.98
CA PRO A 147 -13.06 -5.88 -8.78
C PRO A 147 -11.60 -6.28 -8.95
N LEU A 148 -10.67 -5.35 -8.68
CA LEU A 148 -9.25 -5.62 -8.81
C LEU A 148 -8.94 -6.72 -7.80
N MET A 149 -8.63 -7.91 -8.28
CA MET A 149 -8.41 -9.08 -7.46
C MET A 149 -6.92 -9.37 -7.39
N TRP A 150 -6.39 -9.48 -6.19
CA TRP A 150 -5.01 -9.86 -5.95
C TRP A 150 -4.96 -11.25 -5.33
N GLU A 151 -4.25 -12.17 -5.98
CA GLU A 151 -3.99 -13.51 -5.48
C GLU A 151 -2.72 -13.52 -4.63
N ILE A 152 -2.89 -13.75 -3.33
CA ILE A 152 -1.80 -13.80 -2.35
C ILE A 152 -1.51 -15.27 -2.02
N PRO A 153 -0.27 -15.75 -2.15
CA PRO A 153 0.06 -17.15 -1.87
C PRO A 153 -0.22 -17.50 -0.40
N CYS A 154 -0.75 -18.70 -0.19
CA CYS A 154 -1.07 -19.25 1.13
C CYS A 154 -0.19 -20.46 1.43
N GLY A 155 0.10 -20.68 2.72
CA GLY A 155 0.78 -21.89 3.15
C GLY A 155 -0.09 -23.12 2.94
N ASN A 156 0.50 -24.19 2.37
CA ASN A 156 -0.16 -25.48 2.22
C ASN A 156 -0.17 -26.23 3.57
N LYS A 157 -1.37 -26.64 4.01
CA LYS A 157 -1.55 -27.44 5.24
C LYS A 157 -0.82 -28.77 5.21
N GLU A 158 -0.66 -29.39 4.04
CA GLU A 158 -0.02 -30.71 3.90
C GLU A 158 1.46 -30.69 4.28
N HIS A 159 2.15 -29.58 4.00
CA HIS A 159 3.56 -29.41 4.36
C HIS A 159 3.76 -28.89 5.78
N ALA A 160 2.72 -28.33 6.41
CA ALA A 160 2.83 -27.67 7.70
C ALA A 160 3.37 -28.59 8.81
N ALA A 161 2.90 -29.84 8.87
CA ALA A 161 3.36 -30.82 9.86
C ALA A 161 4.83 -31.21 9.66
N VAL A 162 5.24 -31.46 8.41
CA VAL A 162 6.62 -31.83 8.07
C VAL A 162 7.57 -30.68 8.37
N VAL A 163 7.24 -29.47 7.91
CA VAL A 163 8.06 -28.27 8.16
C VAL A 163 8.18 -28.03 9.67
N SER A 164 7.08 -28.11 10.41
CA SER A 164 7.11 -27.93 11.87
C SER A 164 8.00 -28.95 12.57
N ALA A 165 7.87 -30.24 12.23
CA ALA A 165 8.70 -31.30 12.83
C ALA A 165 10.20 -31.11 12.55
N VAL A 166 10.55 -30.77 11.31
CA VAL A 166 11.95 -30.54 10.91
C VAL A 166 12.51 -29.30 11.60
N THR A 167 11.80 -28.17 11.56
CA THR A 167 12.23 -26.92 12.22
C THR A 167 12.41 -27.12 13.72
N PHE A 168 11.47 -27.83 14.37
CA PHE A 168 11.56 -28.11 15.80
C PHE A 168 12.76 -29.02 16.13
N GLY A 169 13.00 -30.06 15.31
CA GLY A 169 14.16 -30.94 15.47
C GLY A 169 15.49 -30.18 15.37
N PHE A 170 15.64 -29.29 14.38
CA PHE A 170 16.83 -28.44 14.25
C PHE A 170 16.95 -27.41 15.37
N ALA A 171 15.85 -26.83 15.83
CA ALA A 171 15.87 -25.87 16.93
C ALA A 171 16.36 -26.54 18.24
N ILE A 172 15.89 -27.75 18.55
CA ILE A 172 16.35 -28.49 19.72
C ILE A 172 17.81 -28.89 19.58
N SER A 173 18.21 -29.45 18.43
CA SER A 173 19.58 -29.92 18.24
C SER A 173 20.59 -28.78 18.33
N THR A 174 20.29 -27.62 17.72
CA THR A 174 21.13 -26.42 17.80
C THR A 174 21.19 -25.85 19.22
N ALA A 175 20.05 -25.77 19.92
CA ALA A 175 20.04 -25.33 21.32
C ALA A 175 20.88 -26.25 22.23
N LEU A 176 20.76 -27.57 22.08
CA LEU A 176 21.56 -28.53 22.85
C LEU A 176 23.05 -28.41 22.53
N LEU A 177 23.42 -28.26 21.26
CA LEU A 177 24.81 -28.05 20.86
C LEU A 177 25.40 -26.77 21.47
N ILE A 178 24.65 -25.66 21.46
CA ILE A 178 25.07 -24.40 22.09
C ILE A 178 25.29 -24.58 23.59
N VAL A 179 24.39 -25.27 24.29
CA VAL A 179 24.53 -25.52 25.73
C VAL A 179 25.73 -26.43 26.03
N LEU A 180 25.87 -27.53 25.30
CA LEU A 180 26.97 -28.50 25.50
C LEU A 180 28.33 -27.88 25.23
N THR A 181 28.45 -27.12 24.15
CA THR A 181 29.70 -26.40 23.82
C THR A 181 30.03 -25.35 24.88
N SER A 182 29.04 -24.59 25.35
CA SER A 182 29.23 -23.59 26.40
C SER A 182 29.68 -24.22 27.73
N VAL A 183 29.06 -25.33 28.15
CA VAL A 183 29.45 -26.04 29.39
C VAL A 183 30.84 -26.66 29.26
N SER A 184 31.16 -27.23 28.11
CA SER A 184 32.48 -27.85 27.88
C SER A 184 33.58 -26.79 27.86
N TYR A 185 33.33 -25.63 27.25
CA TYR A 185 34.26 -24.50 27.23
C TYR A 185 34.44 -23.87 28.62
N SER A 186 33.37 -23.72 29.40
CA SER A 186 33.45 -23.18 30.77
C SER A 186 34.17 -24.10 31.76
N ARG A 187 34.31 -25.39 31.45
CA ARG A 187 35.03 -26.37 32.29
C ARG A 187 36.52 -26.47 31.93
N GLN A 188 36.94 -25.84 30.85
CA GLN A 188 38.32 -25.82 30.35
C GLN A 188 39.06 -24.59 30.90
#